data_AF-A0A6B2XI08-F1
#
_entry.id   AF-A0A6B2XI08-F1
#
_cell.length_a   1.000
_cell.length_b   1.000
_cell.length_c   1.000
_cell.angle_alpha   90.00
_cell.angle_beta   90.00
_cell.angle_gamma   90.00
#
_symmetry.space_group_name_H-M   'P 1'
#
loop_
_entity.id
_entity.type
_entity.pdbx_description
1 polymer ?
#
loop_
_entity_poly.entity_id
_entity_poly.type
_entity_poly.pdbx_seq_one_letter_code
_entity_poly.pdbx_strand_id
1 'polypeptide(L)' 'MANYTAADIKALRERTGAGMLDVKKALDEADGDAEKALEIIRVKG' A
#
# COMPACT_ATOMS: atom_id res chain seq x y z
N MET A 1 8.86 -13.19 3.63
CA MET A 1 9.46 -12.20 2.71
C MET A 1 8.34 -11.27 2.32
N ALA A 2 8.51 -9.96 2.43
CA ALA A 2 7.45 -9.04 2.00
C ALA A 2 7.23 -9.25 0.50
N ASN A 3 5.98 -9.48 0.09
CA ASN A 3 5.58 -9.69 -1.30
C ASN A 3 5.52 -8.37 -2.10
N TYR A 4 6.11 -7.31 -1.56
CA TYR A 4 6.16 -5.98 -2.16
C TYR A 4 7.52 -5.33 -1.90
N THR A 5 7.90 -4.42 -2.77
CA THR A 5 9.17 -3.69 -2.72
C THR A 5 8.98 -2.27 -2.20
N ALA A 6 10.08 -1.61 -1.83
CA ALA A 6 10.06 -0.18 -1.51
C ALA A 6 9.59 0.69 -2.69
N ALA A 7 9.79 0.22 -3.93
CA ALA A 7 9.28 0.88 -5.13
C ALA A 7 7.76 0.79 -5.19
N ASP A 8 7.17 -0.35 -4.84
CA ASP A 8 5.71 -0.55 -4.81
C ASP A 8 5.06 0.35 -3.76
N ILE A 9 5.67 0.46 -2.57
CA ILE A 9 5.24 1.40 -1.53
C ILE A 9 5.26 2.84 -2.07
N LYS A 10 6.33 3.23 -2.76
CA LYS A 10 6.45 4.59 -3.31
C LYS A 10 5.42 4.85 -4.41
N ALA A 11 5.21 3.90 -5.32
CA ALA A 11 4.23 3.99 -6.39
C ALA A 11 2.80 4.07 -5.83
N LEU A 12 2.46 3.25 -4.85
CA LEU A 12 1.14 3.26 -4.22
C LEU A 12 0.90 4.55 -3.44
N ARG A 13 1.94 5.08 -2.76
CA ARG A 13 1.91 6.39 -2.11
C ARG A 13 1.66 7.53 -3.09
N GLU A 14 2.34 7.54 -4.23
CA GLU A 14 2.13 8.57 -5.26
C GLU A 14 0.73 8.52 -5.88
N ARG A 15 0.16 7.31 -6.02
CA ARG A 15 -1.20 7.11 -6.54
C ARG A 15 -2.31 7.47 -5.55
N THR A 16 -2.10 7.21 -4.26
CA THR A 16 -3.14 7.38 -3.23
C THR A 16 -3.00 8.68 -2.45
N GLY A 17 -1.79 9.25 -2.39
CA GLY A 17 -1.47 10.39 -1.52
C GLY A 17 -1.35 10.04 -0.03
N ALA A 18 -1.52 8.76 0.34
CA ALA A 18 -1.51 8.32 1.72
C ALA A 18 -0.11 8.34 2.36
N GLY A 19 -0.06 8.32 3.70
CA GLY A 19 1.20 8.26 4.44
C GLY A 19 1.99 6.99 4.12
N MET A 20 3.33 7.07 4.21
CA MET A 20 4.21 5.91 3.95
C MET A 20 3.88 4.70 4.86
N LEU A 21 3.42 4.98 6.08
CA LEU A 21 3.01 3.98 7.07
C LEU A 21 1.67 3.32 6.70
N ASP A 22 0.70 4.09 6.22
CA ASP A 22 -0.61 3.57 5.80
C ASP A 22 -0.46 2.70 4.57
N VAL A 23 0.38 3.13 3.63
CA VAL A 23 0.71 2.35 2.43
C VAL A 23 1.41 1.04 2.80
N LYS A 24 2.37 1.08 3.73
CA LYS A 24 3.04 -0.15 4.20
C LYS A 24 2.05 -1.11 4.86
N LYS A 25 1.21 -0.62 5.78
CA LYS A 25 0.20 -1.45 6.45
C LYS A 25 -0.79 -2.04 5.46
N ALA A 26 -1.22 -1.25 4.48
CA ALA A 26 -2.13 -1.73 3.45
C ALA A 26 -1.50 -2.81 2.58
N LEU A 27 -0.22 -2.65 2.19
CA LEU A 27 0.52 -3.67 1.45
C LEU A 27 0.80 -4.91 2.30
N ASP A 28 1.04 -4.77 3.61
CA ASP A 28 1.17 -5.90 4.53
C ASP A 28 -0.17 -6.66 4.68
N GLU A 29 -1.29 -5.96 4.86
CA GLU A 29 -2.62 -6.56 4.95
C GLU A 29 -3.10 -7.16 3.61
N ALA A 30 -2.66 -6.58 2.51
CA ALA A 30 -2.91 -7.06 1.16
C ALA A 30 -1.93 -8.14 0.70
N ASP A 31 -0.94 -8.50 1.52
CA ASP A 31 0.11 -9.47 1.20
C ASP A 31 0.83 -9.15 -0.13
N GLY A 32 1.10 -7.85 -0.35
CA GLY A 32 1.75 -7.31 -1.55
C GLY A 32 0.82 -7.03 -2.74
N ASP A 33 -0.47 -7.29 -2.63
CA ASP A 33 -1.45 -6.94 -3.66
C ASP A 33 -1.71 -5.42 -3.70
N ALA A 34 -1.27 -4.78 -4.78
CA ALA A 34 -1.40 -3.34 -4.96
C ALA A 34 -2.85 -2.89 -5.10
N GLU A 35 -3.74 -3.66 -5.73
CA GLU A 35 -5.15 -3.28 -5.88
C GLU A 35 -5.87 -3.37 -4.53
N LYS A 36 -5.65 -4.47 -3.81
CA LYS A 36 -6.23 -4.67 -2.48
C LYS A 36 -5.69 -3.66 -1.47
N ALA A 37 -4.39 -3.34 -1.53
CA ALA A 37 -3.80 -2.28 -0.71
C ALA A 37 -4.42 -0.90 -1.03
N LEU A 38 -4.68 -0.61 -2.30
CA LEU A 38 -5.33 0.63 -2.71
C LEU A 38 -6.76 0.73 -2.14
N GLU A 39 -7.49 -0.37 -2.16
CA GLU A 39 -8.84 -0.46 -1.58
C GLU A 39 -8.81 -0.28 -0.07
N ILE A 40 -7.87 -0.94 0.63
CA ILE A 40 -7.64 -0.77 2.07
C ILE A 40 -7.35 0.69 2.41
N ILE A 41 -6.49 1.36 1.64
CA ILE A 41 -6.16 2.78 1.83
C ILE A 41 -7.39 3.67 1.57
N ARG A 42 -8.22 3.37 0.56
CA ARG A 42 -9.43 4.14 0.28
C ARG A 42 -10.52 3.97 1.34
N VAL A 43 -10.64 2.78 1.93
CA VAL A 43 -11.64 2.47 2.96
C VAL A 43 -11.21 2.96 4.34
N LYS A 44 -9.90 2.92 4.64
CA LYS A 44 -9.34 3.34 5.95
C LYS A 44 -8.79 4.77 5.99
N GLY A 45 -8.51 5.37 4.84
CA GLY A 45 -7.87 6.68 4.68
C GLY A 45 -8.81 7.86 4.78
#